data_AF-A0A348RZN1-F1
#
_entry.id   AF-A0A348RZN1-F1
#
_cell.length_a   1.000
_cell.length_b   1.000
_cell.length_c   1.000
_cell.angle_alpha   90.00
_cell.angle_beta   90.00
_cell.angle_gamma   90.00
#
_symmetry.space_group_name_H-M   'P 1'
#
loop_
_entity.id
_entity.type
_entity.pdbx_description
1 polymer ?
#
loop_
_entity_poly.entity_id
_entity_poly.type
_entity_poly.pdbx_seq_one_letter_code
_entity_poly.pdbx_strand_id
1 'polypeptide(L)'
;QWLAPYPIQVALHTGNTKTPTKSELPLFTIGTHALIQSNETSKKLGMVIIDEQHKFGVTQRDKLLRRGAHPHLLVMTATPIPRTMGLTLYGDLDISTLEEMPAGRGSLKTYLRTANSRPKVLSFLKKQIGTGRQAYFVFPRVEEKEESEITAVTKELSVLSEYFAPFRVAMVHGKMKSEEKDRIMRSFSDGETQILLATTVIEVGVDVPNATVMVIEDAEQFGLAQLHQIRGRIGRGLHASHCILIGDETKKEAWERLKVLEQTRDGFLIAEADFKVRGPGELAGKQQSGLPRWRYLDLCKDRPLLESARAEVRRTLGLG
;
A
#
# COMPACT_ATOMS: atom_id res chain seq x y z
N GLN A 1 -17.82 8.70 12.96
CA GLN A 1 -17.35 10.00 13.49
C GLN A 1 -17.55 11.12 12.47
N TRP A 2 -16.93 11.04 11.27
CA TRP A 2 -17.08 12.07 10.22
C TRP A 2 -18.52 12.36 9.79
N LEU A 3 -19.36 11.31 9.70
CA LEU A 3 -20.76 11.44 9.32
C LEU A 3 -21.71 11.62 10.51
N ALA A 4 -21.20 11.68 11.75
CA ALA A 4 -22.03 11.80 12.96
C ALA A 4 -22.92 13.07 12.99
N PRO A 5 -22.51 14.22 12.40
CA PRO A 5 -23.38 15.40 12.33
C PRO A 5 -24.56 15.26 11.37
N TYR A 6 -24.55 14.26 10.49
CA TYR A 6 -25.55 14.09 9.43
C TYR A 6 -26.50 12.93 9.74
N PRO A 7 -27.78 12.99 9.34
CA PRO A 7 -28.75 11.90 9.52
C PRO A 7 -28.53 10.77 8.49
N ILE A 8 -27.27 10.34 8.30
CA ILE A 8 -26.87 9.31 7.35
C ILE A 8 -26.63 8.02 8.13
N GLN A 9 -27.43 6.99 7.82
CA GLN A 9 -27.19 5.65 8.36
C GLN A 9 -26.02 5.00 7.63
N VAL A 10 -25.03 4.54 8.40
CA VAL A 10 -23.85 3.84 7.91
C VAL A 10 -23.88 2.40 8.43
N ALA A 11 -23.77 1.41 7.53
CA ALA A 11 -23.54 0.02 7.91
C ALA A 11 -22.14 -0.46 7.53
N LEU A 12 -21.64 -1.43 8.31
CA LEU A 12 -20.38 -2.13 8.06
C LEU A 12 -20.68 -3.61 7.77
N HIS A 13 -20.23 -4.09 6.61
CA HIS A 13 -20.37 -5.47 6.16
C HIS A 13 -18.99 -6.07 5.90
N THR A 14 -18.53 -6.87 6.85
CA THR A 14 -17.30 -7.67 6.75
C THR A 14 -17.64 -9.16 6.78
N GLY A 15 -16.70 -10.03 6.43
CA GLY A 15 -16.92 -11.47 6.46
C GLY A 15 -17.33 -12.04 7.83
N ASN A 16 -17.10 -11.29 8.92
CA ASN A 16 -17.45 -11.67 10.29
C ASN A 16 -18.75 -11.04 10.83
N THR A 17 -19.35 -10.08 10.13
CA THR A 17 -20.62 -9.46 10.58
C THR A 17 -21.80 -10.24 10.00
N LYS A 18 -22.74 -10.65 10.85
CA LYS A 18 -24.02 -11.23 10.40
C LYS A 18 -24.69 -10.25 9.44
N THR A 19 -25.11 -10.74 8.27
CA THR A 19 -25.86 -9.97 7.28
C THR A 19 -27.04 -9.28 7.98
N PRO A 20 -27.18 -7.96 7.89
CA PRO A 20 -28.31 -7.27 8.49
C PRO A 20 -29.59 -7.81 7.86
N THR A 21 -30.48 -8.28 8.72
CA THR A 21 -31.74 -8.96 8.38
C THR A 21 -32.80 -8.01 7.83
N LYS A 22 -32.42 -6.78 7.45
CA LYS A 22 -33.36 -5.73 7.02
C LYS A 22 -33.49 -5.71 5.50
N SER A 23 -34.75 -5.68 5.05
CA SER A 23 -35.18 -5.57 3.65
C SER A 23 -34.62 -4.38 2.87
N GLU A 24 -34.03 -3.38 3.55
CA GLU A 24 -33.45 -2.20 2.92
C GLU A 24 -32.04 -1.97 3.45
N LEU A 25 -31.07 -1.95 2.53
CA LEU A 25 -29.70 -1.54 2.80
C LEU A 25 -29.68 -0.04 3.14
N PRO A 26 -28.91 0.38 4.16
CA PRO A 26 -28.78 1.78 4.50
C PRO A 26 -28.10 2.61 3.40
N LEU A 27 -28.25 3.92 3.46
CA LEU A 27 -27.79 4.87 2.45
C LEU A 27 -26.28 4.76 2.16
N PHE A 28 -25.47 4.45 3.18
CA PHE A 28 -24.04 4.27 3.04
C PHE A 28 -23.61 2.94 3.66
N THR A 29 -23.03 2.06 2.84
CA THR A 29 -22.57 0.74 3.30
C THR A 29 -21.07 0.60 3.00
N ILE A 30 -20.28 0.33 4.03
CA ILE A 30 -18.85 0.05 3.94
C ILE A 30 -18.67 -1.46 4.07
N GLY A 31 -17.83 -2.06 3.25
CA GLY A 31 -17.55 -3.49 3.41
C GLY A 31 -16.42 -4.00 2.56
N THR A 32 -16.08 -5.27 2.76
CA THR A 32 -15.04 -5.94 2.00
C THR A 32 -15.61 -6.60 0.74
N HIS A 33 -14.83 -7.46 0.08
CA HIS A 33 -15.26 -8.29 -1.05
C HIS A 33 -16.57 -9.07 -0.79
N ALA A 34 -16.96 -9.25 0.48
CA ALA A 34 -18.24 -9.83 0.87
C ALA A 34 -19.45 -9.09 0.25
N LEU A 35 -19.38 -7.77 0.08
CA LEU A 35 -20.44 -6.98 -0.58
C LEU A 35 -20.63 -7.31 -2.07
N ILE A 36 -19.58 -7.79 -2.73
CA ILE A 36 -19.63 -8.19 -4.14
C ILE A 36 -20.24 -9.58 -4.29
N GLN A 37 -20.05 -10.44 -3.29
CA GLN A 37 -20.55 -11.81 -3.29
C GLN A 37 -21.98 -11.93 -2.77
N SER A 38 -22.45 -10.97 -1.94
CA SER A 38 -23.84 -10.95 -1.48
C SER A 38 -24.80 -10.73 -2.65
N ASN A 39 -25.88 -11.52 -2.72
CA ASN A 39 -26.97 -11.33 -3.70
C ASN A 39 -27.88 -10.13 -3.37
N GLU A 40 -27.67 -9.50 -2.22
CA GLU A 40 -28.39 -8.31 -1.81
C GLU A 40 -28.01 -7.13 -2.72
N THR A 41 -28.95 -6.76 -3.59
CA THR A 41 -28.82 -5.68 -4.53
C THR A 41 -29.84 -4.61 -4.18
N SER A 42 -29.37 -3.42 -3.84
CA SER A 42 -30.26 -2.26 -3.76
C SER A 42 -30.66 -1.85 -5.17
N LYS A 43 -31.97 -1.82 -5.45
CA LYS A 43 -32.51 -1.33 -6.73
C LYS A 43 -32.21 0.16 -6.96
N LYS A 44 -31.78 0.89 -5.92
CA LYS A 44 -31.44 2.33 -5.96
C LYS A 44 -29.95 2.59 -5.67
N LEU A 45 -29.06 1.68 -6.07
CA LEU A 45 -27.63 1.90 -5.95
C LEU A 45 -27.21 3.05 -6.89
N GLY A 46 -26.78 4.18 -6.30
CA GLY A 46 -26.37 5.37 -7.05
C GLY A 46 -24.86 5.51 -7.26
N MET A 47 -24.03 4.99 -6.34
CA MET A 47 -22.58 5.13 -6.40
C MET A 47 -21.87 3.94 -5.75
N VAL A 48 -20.73 3.56 -6.31
CA VAL A 48 -19.80 2.56 -5.80
C VAL A 48 -18.41 3.19 -5.68
N ILE A 49 -17.82 3.09 -4.49
CA ILE A 49 -16.45 3.55 -4.22
C ILE A 49 -15.58 2.34 -3.92
N ILE A 50 -14.48 2.18 -4.66
CA ILE A 50 -13.50 1.11 -4.45
C ILE A 50 -12.20 1.77 -3.99
N ASP A 51 -11.66 1.33 -2.86
CA ASP A 51 -10.35 1.74 -2.35
C ASP A 51 -9.32 0.61 -2.54
N GLU A 52 -8.07 0.96 -2.84
CA GLU A 52 -6.95 0.03 -3.09
C GLU A 52 -7.27 -1.08 -4.12
N GLN A 53 -7.57 -0.65 -5.35
CA GLN A 53 -8.11 -1.48 -6.45
C GLN A 53 -7.26 -2.71 -6.86
N HIS A 54 -5.98 -2.81 -6.49
CA HIS A 54 -5.10 -3.89 -6.99
C HIS A 54 -5.58 -5.32 -6.64
N LYS A 55 -6.62 -5.46 -5.81
CA LYS A 55 -7.30 -6.74 -5.50
C LYS A 55 -8.58 -7.01 -6.30
N PHE A 56 -9.10 -6.04 -7.06
CA PHE A 56 -10.37 -6.13 -7.80
C PHE A 56 -10.18 -6.23 -9.32
N GLY A 57 -10.58 -7.36 -9.90
CA GLY A 57 -10.48 -7.61 -11.34
C GLY A 57 -11.54 -6.88 -12.17
N VAL A 58 -11.31 -6.76 -13.48
CA VAL A 58 -12.23 -6.12 -14.46
C VAL A 58 -13.63 -6.74 -14.41
N THR A 59 -13.73 -8.07 -14.29
CA THR A 59 -15.00 -8.81 -14.23
C THR A 59 -15.81 -8.53 -12.98
N GLN A 60 -15.15 -8.21 -11.86
CA GLN A 60 -15.84 -7.83 -10.61
C GLN A 60 -16.40 -6.40 -10.73
N ARG A 61 -15.70 -5.50 -11.43
CA ARG A 61 -16.18 -4.14 -11.73
C ARG A 61 -17.40 -4.16 -12.65
N ASP A 62 -17.37 -4.94 -13.72
CA ASP A 62 -18.53 -5.11 -14.61
C ASP A 62 -19.75 -5.68 -13.84
N LYS A 63 -19.53 -6.65 -12.95
CA LYS A 63 -20.60 -7.14 -12.05
C LYS A 63 -21.18 -6.05 -11.16
N LEU A 64 -20.37 -5.12 -10.64
CA LEU A 64 -20.85 -4.00 -9.82
C LEU A 64 -21.60 -2.95 -10.64
N LEU A 65 -21.12 -2.62 -11.84
CA LEU A 65 -21.78 -1.67 -12.75
C LEU A 65 -23.13 -2.19 -13.26
N ARG A 66 -23.30 -3.51 -13.32
CA ARG A 66 -24.57 -4.17 -13.66
C ARG A 66 -25.52 -4.32 -12.46
N ARG A 67 -25.09 -3.97 -11.24
CA ARG A 67 -25.98 -3.95 -10.06
C ARG A 67 -26.70 -2.61 -9.98
N GLY A 68 -28.03 -2.65 -10.02
CA GLY A 68 -28.86 -1.44 -10.01
C GLY A 68 -28.97 -0.80 -11.41
N ALA A 69 -29.18 0.52 -11.46
CA ALA A 69 -29.38 1.27 -12.70
C ALA A 69 -28.09 2.01 -13.11
N HIS A 70 -27.00 1.28 -13.36
CA HIS A 70 -25.69 1.84 -13.73
C HIS A 70 -25.16 2.89 -12.74
N PRO A 71 -24.73 2.47 -11.54
CA PRO A 71 -24.23 3.40 -10.53
C PRO A 71 -22.96 4.11 -10.99
N HIS A 72 -22.73 5.32 -10.47
CA HIS A 72 -21.46 6.02 -10.60
C HIS A 72 -20.33 5.20 -9.96
N LEU A 73 -19.19 5.08 -10.62
CA LEU A 73 -18.04 4.33 -10.12
C LEU A 73 -16.87 5.28 -9.84
N LEU A 74 -16.40 5.29 -8.58
CA LEU A 74 -15.16 5.94 -8.18
C LEU A 74 -14.17 4.89 -7.72
N VAL A 75 -12.96 4.95 -8.25
CA VAL A 75 -11.88 4.03 -7.88
C VAL A 75 -10.68 4.82 -7.38
N MET A 76 -10.15 4.44 -6.22
CA MET A 76 -9.04 5.09 -5.55
C MET A 76 -7.90 4.09 -5.32
N THR A 77 -6.67 4.57 -5.37
CA THR A 77 -5.46 3.77 -5.12
C THR A 77 -4.37 4.69 -4.58
N ALA A 78 -3.70 4.27 -3.49
CA ALA A 78 -2.50 4.96 -3.02
C ALA A 78 -1.28 4.58 -3.84
N THR A 79 -1.28 3.43 -4.51
CA THR A 79 -0.25 3.10 -5.50
C THR A 79 -0.52 3.86 -6.79
N PRO A 80 0.37 4.77 -7.19
CA PRO A 80 0.35 5.39 -8.49
C PRO A 80 0.40 4.27 -9.53
N ILE A 81 -0.58 4.25 -10.42
CA ILE A 81 -0.56 3.34 -11.56
C ILE A 81 0.29 4.05 -12.63
N PRO A 82 1.21 3.34 -13.32
CA PRO A 82 1.91 3.94 -14.45
C PRO A 82 0.90 4.56 -15.40
N ARG A 83 1.08 5.84 -15.78
CA ARG A 83 0.07 6.56 -16.60
C ARG A 83 -0.29 5.80 -17.88
N THR A 84 0.71 5.13 -18.46
CA THR A 84 0.59 4.23 -19.61
C THR A 84 -0.31 3.02 -19.38
N MET A 85 -0.21 2.38 -18.21
CA MET A 85 -1.17 1.35 -17.80
C MET A 85 -2.55 1.94 -17.56
N GLY A 86 -2.62 3.13 -16.97
CA GLY A 86 -3.85 3.91 -16.78
C GLY A 86 -4.67 4.02 -18.07
N LEU A 87 -4.01 4.45 -19.13
CA LEU A 87 -4.63 4.64 -20.45
C LEU A 87 -5.13 3.34 -21.09
N THR A 88 -4.48 2.20 -20.79
CA THR A 88 -4.71 0.94 -21.50
C THR A 88 -5.64 -0.01 -20.75
N LEU A 89 -5.44 -0.17 -19.44
CA LEU A 89 -6.25 -1.03 -18.58
C LEU A 89 -7.52 -0.36 -18.05
N TYR A 90 -7.50 0.98 -18.01
CA TYR A 90 -8.59 1.81 -17.51
C TYR A 90 -8.99 2.86 -18.54
N GLY A 91 -8.84 2.54 -19.84
CA GLY A 91 -9.24 3.42 -20.94
C GLY A 91 -10.73 3.76 -20.94
N ASP A 92 -11.53 2.97 -20.23
CA ASP A 92 -12.96 3.16 -19.95
C ASP A 92 -13.25 4.13 -18.79
N LEU A 93 -12.23 4.57 -18.05
CA LEU A 93 -12.36 5.49 -16.92
C LEU A 93 -11.71 6.84 -17.22
N ASP A 94 -12.31 7.89 -16.67
CA ASP A 94 -11.66 9.18 -16.52
C ASP A 94 -10.73 9.14 -15.31
N ILE A 95 -9.50 9.62 -15.51
CA ILE A 95 -8.43 9.53 -14.51
C ILE A 95 -8.19 10.93 -13.96
N SER A 96 -8.35 11.08 -12.65
CA SER A 96 -7.94 12.28 -11.91
C SER A 96 -6.74 11.95 -11.05
N THR A 97 -5.70 12.79 -11.13
CA THR A 97 -4.45 12.59 -10.40
C THR A 97 -4.29 13.68 -9.35
N LEU A 98 -3.97 13.29 -8.11
CA LEU A 98 -3.62 14.20 -7.02
C LEU A 98 -2.09 14.23 -6.86
N GLU A 99 -1.44 15.29 -7.35
CA GLU A 99 0.02 15.43 -7.32
C GLU A 99 0.53 16.12 -6.04
N GLU A 100 -0.30 16.95 -5.43
CA GLU A 100 0.08 17.77 -4.29
C GLU A 100 -0.11 17.03 -2.96
N MET A 101 0.86 17.21 -2.06
CA MET A 101 0.81 16.67 -0.71
C MET A 101 0.04 17.63 0.20
N PRO A 102 -0.76 17.12 1.15
CA PRO A 102 -1.40 17.96 2.17
C PRO A 102 -0.36 18.77 2.96
N ALA A 103 -0.70 20.01 3.31
CA ALA A 103 0.14 20.88 4.13
C ALA A 103 0.42 20.27 5.51
N GLY A 104 1.58 20.60 6.11
CA GLY A 104 1.95 20.17 7.48
C GLY A 104 2.74 18.85 7.57
N ARG A 105 3.14 18.25 6.44
CA ARG A 105 4.03 17.08 6.43
C ARG A 105 5.51 17.49 6.54
N GLY A 106 6.23 16.84 7.45
CA GLY A 106 7.69 16.98 7.58
C GLY A 106 8.45 16.44 6.36
N SER A 107 9.74 16.79 6.27
CA SER A 107 10.61 16.25 5.21
C SER A 107 10.85 14.76 5.41
N LEU A 108 10.75 13.95 4.36
CA LEU A 108 11.14 12.55 4.36
C LEU A 108 12.38 12.37 3.49
N LYS A 109 13.46 11.84 4.07
CA LYS A 109 14.67 11.46 3.33
C LYS A 109 14.81 9.95 3.30
N THR A 110 15.07 9.41 2.11
CA THR A 110 15.33 7.98 1.91
C THR A 110 16.82 7.75 1.80
N TYR A 111 17.33 6.65 2.34
CA TYR A 111 18.73 6.25 2.28
C TYR A 111 18.84 4.77 1.93
N LEU A 112 19.67 4.44 0.95
CA LEU A 112 20.01 3.06 0.62
C LEU A 112 21.35 2.69 1.27
N ARG A 113 21.40 1.59 2.02
CA ARG A 113 22.56 1.13 2.79
C ARG A 113 22.80 -0.35 2.57
N THR A 114 24.05 -0.75 2.70
CA THR A 114 24.46 -2.16 2.66
C THR A 114 24.29 -2.81 4.03
N ALA A 115 24.21 -4.14 4.08
CA ALA A 115 24.17 -4.91 5.33
C ALA A 115 25.34 -4.57 6.29
N ASN A 116 26.53 -4.27 5.75
CA ASN A 116 27.70 -3.85 6.54
C ASN A 116 27.47 -2.53 7.32
N SER A 117 26.54 -1.71 6.87
CA SER A 117 26.17 -0.46 7.54
C SER A 117 25.11 -0.64 8.63
N ARG A 118 24.54 -1.84 8.79
CA ARG A 118 23.49 -2.14 9.78
C ARG A 118 23.84 -1.66 11.20
N PRO A 119 25.05 -1.87 11.75
CA PRO A 119 25.39 -1.36 13.09
C PRO A 119 25.29 0.17 13.19
N LYS A 120 25.66 0.90 12.13
CA LYS A 120 25.53 2.36 12.07
C LYS A 120 24.06 2.78 12.05
N VAL A 121 23.23 2.07 11.29
CA VAL A 121 21.77 2.29 11.25
C VAL A 121 21.14 2.08 12.63
N LEU A 122 21.48 1.00 13.34
CA LEU A 122 20.99 0.75 14.70
C LEU A 122 21.43 1.85 15.68
N SER A 123 22.67 2.33 15.56
CA SER A 123 23.15 3.43 16.39
C SER A 123 22.41 4.75 16.12
N PHE A 124 22.07 5.01 14.86
CA PHE A 124 21.26 6.16 14.45
C PHE A 124 19.84 6.03 15.00
N LEU A 125 19.25 4.85 14.90
CA LEU A 125 17.93 4.55 15.43
C LEU A 125 17.86 4.80 16.94
N LYS A 126 18.86 4.34 17.69
CA LYS A 126 18.95 4.53 19.14
C LYS A 126 19.01 6.02 19.51
N LYS A 127 19.74 6.84 18.75
CA LYS A 127 19.77 8.30 18.92
C LYS A 127 18.40 8.94 18.68
N GLN A 128 17.72 8.56 17.60
CA GLN A 128 16.41 9.10 17.26
C GLN A 128 15.37 8.76 18.34
N ILE A 129 15.35 7.51 18.79
CA ILE A 129 14.45 7.07 19.86
C ILE A 129 14.76 7.79 21.19
N GLY A 130 16.04 8.04 21.48
CA GLY A 130 16.46 8.86 22.62
C GLY A 130 15.92 10.30 22.62
N THR A 131 15.48 10.82 21.46
CA THR A 131 14.80 12.12 21.36
C THR A 131 13.27 12.03 21.50
N GLY A 132 12.75 10.89 21.96
CA GLY A 132 11.32 10.63 22.14
C GLY A 132 10.59 10.20 20.87
N ARG A 133 11.31 9.75 19.83
CA ARG A 133 10.72 9.29 18.56
C ARG A 133 10.48 7.80 18.56
N GLN A 134 9.68 7.36 17.59
CA GLN A 134 9.36 5.95 17.38
C GLN A 134 9.82 5.49 16.00
N ALA A 135 9.97 4.19 15.84
CA ALA A 135 10.48 3.59 14.63
C ALA A 135 9.75 2.32 14.21
N TYR A 136 9.60 2.16 12.90
CA TYR A 136 9.24 0.89 12.27
C TYR A 136 10.50 0.15 11.84
N PHE A 137 10.52 -1.16 12.07
CA PHE A 137 11.57 -2.06 11.63
C PHE A 137 10.92 -3.22 10.86
N VAL A 138 11.08 -3.23 9.54
CA VAL A 138 10.33 -4.11 8.64
C VAL A 138 11.25 -5.18 8.07
N PHE A 139 10.79 -6.42 8.13
CA PHE A 139 11.45 -7.58 7.54
C PHE A 139 10.61 -8.12 6.38
N PRO A 140 11.23 -8.64 5.31
CA PRO A 140 10.48 -9.30 4.26
C PRO A 140 9.85 -10.60 4.75
N ARG A 141 8.81 -11.04 4.04
CA ARG A 141 8.24 -12.37 4.20
C ARG A 141 8.94 -13.33 3.23
N VAL A 142 9.51 -14.40 3.75
CA VAL A 142 10.09 -15.55 3.07
C VAL A 142 9.02 -16.64 2.92
N GLU A 143 8.45 -16.76 1.72
CA GLU A 143 7.33 -17.68 1.43
C GLU A 143 7.63 -19.18 1.68
N GLU A 144 8.90 -19.59 1.73
CA GLU A 144 9.27 -21.01 1.70
C GLU A 144 9.26 -21.73 3.06
N LYS A 145 9.31 -21.03 4.21
CA LYS A 145 9.39 -21.69 5.55
C LYS A 145 8.81 -20.85 6.70
N GLU A 146 7.48 -20.77 6.76
CA GLU A 146 6.75 -19.94 7.74
C GLU A 146 7.07 -20.23 9.23
N GLU A 147 7.47 -21.45 9.59
CA GLU A 147 7.91 -21.77 10.96
C GLU A 147 9.32 -21.24 11.28
N SER A 148 10.21 -21.23 10.29
CA SER A 148 11.55 -20.68 10.49
C SER A 148 11.55 -19.15 10.57
N GLU A 149 10.59 -18.49 9.91
CA GLU A 149 10.43 -17.02 9.92
C GLU A 149 10.07 -16.50 11.31
N ILE A 150 9.03 -17.08 11.93
CA ILE A 150 8.60 -16.69 13.28
C ILE A 150 9.77 -16.86 14.24
N THR A 151 10.52 -17.96 14.08
CA THR A 151 11.70 -18.25 14.90
C THR A 151 12.81 -17.22 14.68
N ALA A 152 13.08 -16.80 13.43
CA ALA A 152 14.09 -15.81 13.11
C ALA A 152 13.74 -14.42 13.66
N VAL A 153 12.49 -13.99 13.49
CA VAL A 153 12.03 -12.66 13.91
C VAL A 153 11.90 -12.59 15.44
N THR A 154 11.56 -13.69 16.10
CA THR A 154 11.56 -13.78 17.57
C THR A 154 12.97 -13.72 18.15
N LYS A 155 13.95 -14.33 17.47
CA LYS A 155 15.37 -14.17 17.82
C LYS A 155 15.82 -12.72 17.66
N GLU A 156 15.51 -12.09 16.52
CA GLU A 156 15.80 -10.67 16.30
C GLU A 156 15.11 -9.77 17.33
N LEU A 157 13.86 -10.06 17.71
CA LEU A 157 13.16 -9.32 18.77
C LEU A 157 13.97 -9.35 20.07
N SER A 158 14.52 -10.50 20.43
CA SER A 158 15.30 -10.67 21.67
C SER A 158 16.59 -9.86 21.62
N VAL A 159 17.34 -9.98 20.52
CA VAL A 159 18.60 -9.26 20.30
C VAL A 159 18.39 -7.74 20.25
N LEU A 160 17.36 -7.28 19.52
CA LEU A 160 17.06 -5.86 19.41
C LEU A 160 16.50 -5.29 20.71
N SER A 161 15.70 -6.06 21.46
CA SER A 161 15.23 -5.63 22.79
C SER A 161 16.39 -5.39 23.75
N GLU A 162 17.39 -6.27 23.74
CA GLU A 162 18.60 -6.10 24.55
C GLU A 162 19.42 -4.89 24.08
N TYR A 163 19.62 -4.74 22.77
CA TYR A 163 20.38 -3.62 22.20
C TYR A 163 19.73 -2.25 22.48
N PHE A 164 18.40 -2.17 22.41
CA PHE A 164 17.64 -0.93 22.59
C PHE A 164 17.19 -0.67 24.02
N ALA A 165 17.54 -1.51 25.00
CA ALA A 165 17.28 -1.22 26.40
C ALA A 165 17.78 0.19 26.79
N PRO A 166 16.98 1.00 27.51
CA PRO A 166 15.71 0.67 28.19
C PRO A 166 14.42 0.85 27.35
N PHE A 167 14.51 1.11 26.05
CA PHE A 167 13.34 1.32 25.20
C PHE A 167 12.58 0.03 24.93
N ARG A 168 11.25 0.13 24.84
CA ARG A 168 10.38 -1.02 24.57
C ARG A 168 10.32 -1.32 23.08
N VAL A 169 10.50 -2.59 22.77
CA VAL A 169 10.45 -3.15 21.42
C VAL A 169 9.31 -4.18 21.38
N ALA A 170 8.44 -4.10 20.38
CA ALA A 170 7.36 -5.06 20.17
C ALA A 170 7.37 -5.57 18.73
N MET A 171 6.71 -6.71 18.50
CA MET A 171 6.62 -7.35 17.19
C MET A 171 5.15 -7.55 16.80
N VAL A 172 4.84 -7.37 15.52
CA VAL A 172 3.56 -7.74 14.91
C VAL A 172 3.81 -8.61 13.69
N HIS A 173 3.10 -9.74 13.60
CA HIS A 173 3.15 -10.62 12.43
C HIS A 173 1.77 -11.14 12.04
N GLY A 174 1.61 -11.58 10.79
CA GLY A 174 0.32 -11.93 10.19
C GLY A 174 -0.49 -13.01 10.94
N LYS A 175 0.18 -13.96 11.59
CA LYS A 175 -0.46 -15.06 12.34
C LYS A 175 -0.95 -14.71 13.76
N MET A 176 -0.67 -13.51 14.26
CA MET A 176 -1.13 -13.11 15.60
C MET A 176 -2.66 -12.98 15.64
N LYS A 177 -3.26 -13.24 16.81
CA LYS A 177 -4.69 -12.97 17.02
C LYS A 177 -4.95 -11.48 16.89
N SER A 178 -6.10 -11.10 16.31
CA SER A 178 -6.47 -9.70 16.09
C SER A 178 -6.41 -8.85 17.36
N GLU A 179 -6.88 -9.38 18.48
CA GLU A 179 -6.85 -8.69 19.79
C GLU A 179 -5.43 -8.35 20.25
N GLU A 180 -4.49 -9.25 19.99
CA GLU A 180 -3.09 -9.08 20.36
C GLU A 180 -2.41 -8.02 19.47
N LYS A 181 -2.69 -8.07 18.16
CA LYS A 181 -2.25 -7.04 17.21
C LYS A 181 -2.76 -5.66 17.62
N ASP A 182 -4.06 -5.55 17.92
CA ASP A 182 -4.67 -4.29 18.34
C ASP A 182 -4.05 -3.74 19.62
N ARG A 183 -3.73 -4.61 20.58
CA ARG A 183 -3.07 -4.20 21.83
C ARG A 183 -1.67 -3.64 21.57
N ILE A 184 -0.86 -4.33 20.76
CA ILE A 184 0.50 -3.88 20.44
C ILE A 184 0.45 -2.58 19.62
N MET A 185 -0.48 -2.50 18.69
CA MET A 185 -0.67 -1.30 17.87
C MET A 185 -1.11 -0.09 18.68
N ARG A 186 -1.97 -0.27 19.69
CA ARG A 186 -2.32 0.80 20.65
C ARG A 186 -1.11 1.22 21.49
N SER A 187 -0.40 0.27 22.08
CA SER A 187 0.84 0.53 22.84
C SER A 187 1.88 1.31 22.01
N PHE A 188 1.99 1.00 20.73
CA PHE A 188 2.84 1.76 19.81
C PHE A 188 2.24 3.14 19.51
N SER A 189 0.96 3.26 19.18
CA SER A 189 0.32 4.57 18.94
C SER A 189 0.41 5.52 20.14
N ASP A 190 0.29 4.99 21.36
CA ASP A 190 0.30 5.73 22.62
C ASP A 190 1.74 6.10 23.08
N GLY A 191 2.75 5.64 22.35
CA GLY A 191 4.15 5.95 22.62
C GLY A 191 4.81 5.08 23.72
N GLU A 192 4.08 4.10 24.27
CA GLU A 192 4.63 3.16 25.25
C GLU A 192 5.70 2.25 24.63
N THR A 193 5.49 1.85 23.37
CA THR A 193 6.47 1.10 22.57
C THR A 193 7.19 2.02 21.62
N GLN A 194 8.53 2.02 21.61
CA GLN A 194 9.31 2.90 20.73
C GLN A 194 9.68 2.25 19.41
N ILE A 195 9.81 0.92 19.36
CA ILE A 195 10.17 0.19 18.13
C ILE A 195 9.14 -0.89 17.85
N LEU A 196 8.61 -0.90 16.63
CA LEU A 196 7.70 -1.93 16.14
C LEU A 196 8.37 -2.74 15.02
N LEU A 197 8.58 -4.04 15.27
CA LEU A 197 9.02 -5.00 14.27
C LEU A 197 7.82 -5.54 13.51
N ALA A 198 7.89 -5.63 12.19
CA ALA A 198 6.80 -6.16 11.36
C ALA A 198 7.31 -7.02 10.18
N THR A 199 6.61 -8.12 9.88
CA THR A 199 7.00 -9.12 8.85
C THR A 199 6.08 -9.17 7.63
N THR A 200 5.29 -8.13 7.39
CA THR A 200 4.37 -8.06 6.24
C THR A 200 4.34 -6.67 5.66
N VAL A 201 4.02 -6.60 4.36
CA VAL A 201 3.69 -5.35 3.66
C VAL A 201 2.33 -4.87 4.18
N ILE A 202 2.39 -4.24 5.36
CA ILE A 202 1.40 -3.36 5.99
C ILE A 202 0.07 -4.04 6.37
N GLU A 203 0.08 -4.73 7.51
CA GLU A 203 -1.11 -4.83 8.38
C GLU A 203 -1.23 -3.66 9.38
N VAL A 204 -0.32 -2.69 9.32
CA VAL A 204 -0.33 -1.54 10.22
C VAL A 204 -1.19 -0.43 9.62
N GLY A 205 -2.51 -0.59 9.74
CA GLY A 205 -3.52 0.43 9.36
C GLY A 205 -3.54 1.67 10.26
N VAL A 206 -2.48 1.91 11.04
CA VAL A 206 -2.39 3.02 11.99
C VAL A 206 -1.17 3.85 11.66
N ASP A 207 -1.41 5.03 11.12
CA ASP A 207 -0.39 6.03 10.88
C ASP A 207 -0.05 6.71 12.21
N VAL A 208 1.16 6.50 12.73
CA VAL A 208 1.61 7.10 14.00
C VAL A 208 2.48 8.34 13.70
N PRO A 209 2.02 9.58 13.97
CA PRO A 209 2.75 10.80 13.59
C PRO A 209 4.14 10.93 14.23
N ASN A 210 4.35 10.31 15.39
CA ASN A 210 5.63 10.30 16.10
C ASN A 210 6.61 9.22 15.61
N ALA A 211 6.17 8.33 14.72
CA ALA A 211 7.05 7.38 14.04
C ALA A 211 7.78 8.09 12.89
N THR A 212 9.02 8.51 13.16
CA THR A 212 9.83 9.28 12.21
C THR A 212 10.87 8.45 11.49
N VAL A 213 11.19 7.25 11.98
CA VAL A 213 12.22 6.40 11.36
C VAL A 213 11.59 5.09 10.88
N MET A 214 11.99 4.68 9.68
CA MET A 214 11.62 3.39 9.10
C MET A 214 12.88 2.71 8.62
N VAL A 215 13.12 1.50 9.11
CA VAL A 215 14.20 0.62 8.63
C VAL A 215 13.55 -0.56 7.94
N ILE A 216 13.98 -0.85 6.72
CA ILE A 216 13.52 -2.01 5.95
C ILE A 216 14.75 -2.88 5.70
N GLU A 217 14.78 -4.07 6.29
CA GLU A 217 15.82 -5.06 6.01
C GLU A 217 15.54 -5.77 4.70
N ASP A 218 16.61 -6.28 4.07
CA ASP A 218 16.56 -7.07 2.84
C ASP A 218 15.61 -6.46 1.79
N ALA A 219 15.72 -5.14 1.61
CA ALA A 219 14.77 -4.33 0.84
C ALA A 219 14.61 -4.81 -0.60
N GLU A 220 15.59 -5.53 -1.16
CA GLU A 220 15.49 -6.14 -2.49
C GLU A 220 14.37 -7.17 -2.63
N GLN A 221 13.93 -7.77 -1.52
CA GLN A 221 12.86 -8.79 -1.52
C GLN A 221 11.47 -8.19 -1.72
N PHE A 222 11.34 -6.86 -1.55
CA PHE A 222 10.08 -6.15 -1.74
C PHE A 222 9.94 -5.57 -3.14
N GLY A 223 8.71 -5.44 -3.64
CA GLY A 223 8.40 -4.63 -4.82
C GLY A 223 8.56 -3.13 -4.57
N LEU A 224 8.86 -2.31 -5.60
CA LEU A 224 8.99 -0.86 -5.38
C LEU A 224 7.67 -0.22 -4.96
N ALA A 225 6.56 -0.67 -5.53
CA ALA A 225 5.23 -0.23 -5.13
C ALA A 225 4.96 -0.51 -3.64
N GLN A 226 5.35 -1.69 -3.16
CA GLN A 226 5.21 -2.07 -1.76
C GLN A 226 6.09 -1.21 -0.85
N LEU A 227 7.35 -1.01 -1.23
CA LEU A 227 8.26 -0.13 -0.49
C LEU A 227 7.77 1.32 -0.48
N HIS A 228 7.17 1.81 -1.56
CA HIS A 228 6.57 3.14 -1.63
C HIS A 228 5.39 3.28 -0.65
N GLN A 229 4.50 2.27 -0.60
CA GLN A 229 3.39 2.23 0.35
C GLN A 229 3.91 2.21 1.79
N ILE A 230 4.92 1.37 2.09
CA ILE A 230 5.52 1.24 3.43
C ILE A 230 6.13 2.58 3.84
N ARG A 231 6.95 3.17 2.95
CA ARG A 231 7.56 4.50 3.12
C ARG A 231 6.53 5.60 3.40
N GLY A 232 5.33 5.53 2.80
CA GLY A 232 4.25 6.49 3.00
C GLY A 232 3.58 6.46 4.39
N ARG A 233 3.95 5.51 5.26
CA ARG A 233 3.46 5.41 6.65
C ARG A 233 4.22 6.30 7.63
N ILE A 234 5.38 6.82 7.24
CA ILE A 234 6.14 7.81 8.01
C ILE A 234 6.11 9.19 7.35
N GLY A 235 6.55 10.24 8.05
CA GLY A 235 6.54 11.60 7.52
C GLY A 235 5.17 12.29 7.56
N ARG A 236 4.28 11.83 8.45
CA ARG A 236 2.94 12.39 8.66
C ARG A 236 2.87 13.43 9.78
N GLY A 237 3.90 13.53 10.61
CA GLY A 237 4.07 14.60 11.59
C GLY A 237 4.94 15.74 11.07
N LEU A 238 5.18 16.73 11.94
CA LEU A 238 6.02 17.91 11.65
C LEU A 238 7.52 17.58 11.58
N HIS A 239 7.94 16.48 12.19
CA HIS A 239 9.35 16.13 12.34
C HIS A 239 9.92 15.52 11.07
N ALA A 240 11.21 15.79 10.83
CA ALA A 240 11.95 15.14 9.75
C ALA A 240 11.93 13.63 9.94
N SER A 241 11.59 12.92 8.87
CA SER A 241 11.48 11.47 8.85
C SER A 241 12.55 10.86 7.95
N HIS A 242 12.98 9.65 8.30
CA HIS A 242 14.08 8.94 7.66
C HIS A 242 13.63 7.53 7.28
N CYS A 243 13.64 7.21 5.99
CA CYS A 243 13.44 5.87 5.47
C CYS A 243 14.81 5.28 5.13
N ILE A 244 15.18 4.15 5.73
CA ILE A 244 16.46 3.49 5.54
C ILE A 244 16.19 2.11 4.95
N LEU A 245 16.64 1.91 3.72
CA LEU A 245 16.58 0.65 3.01
C LEU A 245 17.92 -0.04 3.20
N ILE A 246 17.93 -1.19 3.86
CA ILE A 246 19.11 -2.05 3.94
C ILE A 246 18.92 -3.12 2.86
N GLY A 247 19.91 -3.28 1.99
CA GLY A 247 19.86 -4.30 0.94
C GLY A 247 21.24 -4.79 0.54
N ASP A 248 21.24 -5.73 -0.39
CA ASP A 248 22.45 -6.35 -0.92
C ASP A 248 22.91 -5.69 -2.23
N GLU A 249 24.10 -5.06 -2.20
CA GLU A 249 24.69 -4.39 -3.36
C GLU A 249 25.20 -5.37 -4.43
N THR A 250 25.37 -6.65 -4.10
CA THR A 250 25.79 -7.67 -5.07
C THR A 250 24.70 -7.93 -6.12
N LYS A 251 23.43 -7.73 -5.75
CA LYS A 251 22.27 -7.83 -6.63
C LYS A 251 22.06 -6.53 -7.41
N LYS A 252 22.91 -6.28 -8.42
CA LYS A 252 22.96 -5.01 -9.17
C LYS A 252 21.59 -4.50 -9.64
N GLU A 253 20.77 -5.36 -10.24
CA GLU A 253 19.44 -4.98 -10.75
C GLU A 253 18.50 -4.53 -9.62
N ALA A 254 18.46 -5.27 -8.51
CA ALA A 254 17.68 -4.89 -7.35
C ALA A 254 18.21 -3.62 -6.68
N TRP A 255 19.53 -3.45 -6.64
CA TRP A 255 20.17 -2.26 -6.09
C TRP A 255 19.85 -0.99 -6.91
N GLU A 256 19.91 -1.07 -8.24
CA GLU A 256 19.50 0.01 -9.13
C GLU A 256 18.02 0.36 -8.96
N ARG A 257 17.18 -0.67 -8.83
CA ARG A 257 15.76 -0.49 -8.52
C ARG A 257 15.56 0.26 -7.21
N LEU A 258 16.25 -0.13 -6.12
CA LEU A 258 16.18 0.55 -4.83
C LEU A 258 16.70 2.00 -4.88
N LYS A 259 17.70 2.30 -5.72
CA LYS A 259 18.19 3.68 -5.93
C LYS A 259 17.10 4.59 -6.48
N VAL A 260 16.18 4.09 -7.31
CA VAL A 260 15.05 4.90 -7.78
C VAL A 260 14.23 5.41 -6.58
N LEU A 261 13.97 4.54 -5.60
CA LEU A 261 13.22 4.90 -4.38
C LEU A 261 13.99 5.88 -3.47
N GLU A 262 15.32 5.83 -3.49
CA GLU A 262 16.19 6.79 -2.80
C GLU A 262 16.11 8.19 -3.45
N GLN A 263 16.11 8.25 -4.77
CA GLN A 263 16.21 9.49 -5.55
C GLN A 263 14.89 10.24 -5.69
N THR A 264 13.75 9.53 -5.75
CA THR A 264 12.45 10.17 -5.99
C THR A 264 11.41 9.85 -4.93
N ARG A 265 10.58 10.85 -4.65
CA ARG A 265 9.36 10.70 -3.85
C ARG A 265 8.12 10.55 -4.71
N ASP A 266 8.21 10.89 -5.99
CA ASP A 266 7.11 10.81 -6.94
C ASP A 266 6.74 9.35 -7.14
N GLY A 267 5.54 9.01 -6.72
CA GLY A 267 5.03 7.69 -6.85
C GLY A 267 4.87 7.26 -8.33
N PHE A 268 4.54 8.16 -9.25
CA PHE A 268 4.38 7.81 -10.67
C PHE A 268 5.70 7.34 -11.27
N LEU A 269 6.79 8.05 -11.00
CA LEU A 269 8.13 7.63 -11.42
C LEU A 269 8.53 6.28 -10.82
N ILE A 270 8.18 6.03 -9.56
CA ILE A 270 8.44 4.74 -8.90
C ILE A 270 7.64 3.62 -9.56
N ALA A 271 6.36 3.86 -9.86
CA ALA A 271 5.51 2.89 -10.51
C ALA A 271 5.97 2.58 -11.94
N GLU A 272 6.37 3.60 -12.71
CA GLU A 272 6.95 3.42 -14.04
C GLU A 272 8.27 2.64 -13.99
N ALA A 273 9.12 2.91 -13.00
CA ALA A 273 10.35 2.15 -12.80
C ALA A 273 10.07 0.69 -12.41
N ASP A 274 9.11 0.44 -11.50
CA ASP A 274 8.70 -0.92 -11.12
C ASP A 274 8.15 -1.69 -12.34
N PHE A 275 7.36 -1.01 -13.17
CA PHE A 275 6.80 -1.60 -14.39
C PHE A 275 7.87 -1.92 -15.44
N LYS A 276 8.87 -1.04 -15.63
CA LYS A 276 10.00 -1.30 -16.55
C LYS A 276 10.82 -2.52 -16.14
N VAL A 277 11.02 -2.72 -14.83
CA VAL A 277 11.82 -3.83 -14.31
C VAL A 277 11.03 -5.15 -14.31
N ARG A 278 9.77 -5.15 -13.86
CA ARG A 278 8.95 -6.37 -13.77
C ARG A 278 8.32 -6.79 -15.10
N GLY A 279 8.14 -5.85 -16.02
CA GLY A 279 7.35 -6.04 -17.22
C GLY A 279 5.84 -6.20 -16.92
N PRO A 280 4.99 -6.21 -17.97
CA PRO A 280 3.53 -6.18 -17.84
C PRO A 280 2.90 -7.46 -17.24
N GLY A 281 3.66 -8.54 -17.03
CA GLY A 281 3.12 -9.87 -16.74
C GLY A 281 2.82 -10.17 -15.27
N GLU A 282 3.46 -9.51 -14.29
CA GLU A 282 3.37 -9.88 -12.87
C GLU A 282 2.38 -9.05 -12.04
N LEU A 283 2.11 -7.79 -12.42
CA LEU A 283 1.23 -6.90 -11.65
C LEU A 283 -0.27 -7.22 -11.82
N ALA A 284 -0.63 -7.92 -12.89
CA ALA A 284 -1.92 -8.55 -13.04
C ALA A 284 -1.87 -9.88 -12.29
N GLY A 285 -2.20 -9.87 -11.00
CA GLY A 285 -2.05 -11.01 -10.09
C GLY A 285 -2.48 -12.36 -10.67
N LYS A 286 -1.97 -13.46 -10.10
CA LYS A 286 -2.00 -14.90 -10.48
C LYS A 286 -3.30 -15.52 -11.07
N GLN A 287 -4.33 -14.77 -11.46
CA GLN A 287 -5.46 -15.22 -12.28
C GLN A 287 -5.78 -14.34 -13.52
N GLN A 288 -4.97 -13.33 -13.86
CA GLN A 288 -5.08 -12.64 -15.15
C GLN A 288 -3.97 -13.08 -16.11
N SER A 289 -3.93 -14.39 -16.39
CA SER A 289 -3.20 -14.98 -17.53
C SER A 289 -3.84 -14.59 -18.88
N GLY A 290 -4.18 -13.31 -19.06
CA GLY A 290 -5.06 -12.83 -20.12
C GLY A 290 -4.72 -11.45 -20.66
N LEU A 291 -3.67 -10.78 -20.16
CA LEU A 291 -3.06 -9.71 -20.96
C LEU A 291 -2.16 -10.38 -21.99
N PRO A 292 -2.51 -10.33 -23.29
CA PRO A 292 -1.66 -10.90 -24.32
C PRO A 292 -0.28 -10.25 -24.19
N ARG A 293 0.79 -11.07 -24.25
CA ARG A 293 2.12 -10.52 -24.52
C ARG A 293 2.02 -9.81 -25.86
N TRP A 294 1.89 -8.49 -25.84
CA TRP A 294 1.77 -7.72 -27.05
C TRP A 294 3.04 -7.92 -27.85
N ARG A 295 2.90 -8.48 -29.06
CA ARG A 295 4.05 -8.82 -29.91
C ARG A 295 4.79 -7.57 -30.42
N TYR A 296 4.09 -6.44 -30.47
CA TYR A 296 4.56 -5.20 -31.09
C TYR A 296 4.28 -3.94 -30.26
N LEU A 297 3.62 -4.03 -29.11
CA LEU A 297 3.25 -2.88 -28.29
C LEU A 297 4.03 -2.90 -26.98
N ASP A 298 4.86 -1.89 -26.77
CA ASP A 298 5.52 -1.58 -25.51
C ASP A 298 4.77 -0.42 -24.86
N LEU A 299 3.95 -0.71 -23.85
CA LEU A 299 3.11 0.28 -23.18
C LEU A 299 3.90 1.48 -22.64
N CYS A 300 5.19 1.32 -22.32
CA CYS A 300 6.03 2.42 -21.89
C CYS A 300 6.49 3.31 -23.05
N LYS A 301 6.89 2.71 -24.18
CA LYS A 301 7.42 3.46 -25.33
C LYS A 301 6.31 4.02 -26.21
N ASP A 302 5.22 3.29 -26.35
CA ASP A 302 4.12 3.62 -27.28
C ASP A 302 3.05 4.50 -26.63
N ARG A 303 3.35 5.10 -25.47
CA ARG A 303 2.47 6.04 -24.78
C ARG A 303 1.88 7.12 -25.70
N PRO A 304 2.68 7.84 -26.52
CA PRO A 304 2.13 8.92 -27.34
C PRO A 304 1.15 8.39 -28.39
N LEU A 305 1.39 7.17 -28.91
CA LEU A 305 0.52 6.51 -29.87
C LEU A 305 -0.83 6.15 -29.24
N LEU A 306 -0.82 5.61 -28.00
CA LEU A 306 -2.02 5.29 -27.25
C LEU A 306 -2.85 6.55 -26.91
N GLU A 307 -2.18 7.64 -26.49
CA GLU A 307 -2.84 8.92 -26.22
C GLU A 307 -3.49 9.49 -27.49
N SER A 308 -2.78 9.44 -28.63
CA SER A 308 -3.30 9.88 -29.93
C SER A 308 -4.50 9.05 -30.39
N ALA A 309 -4.44 7.72 -30.27
CA ALA A 309 -5.54 6.84 -30.62
C ALA A 309 -6.79 7.12 -29.77
N ARG A 310 -6.62 7.33 -28.46
CA ARG A 310 -7.72 7.67 -27.54
C ARG A 310 -8.35 9.02 -27.91
N ALA A 311 -7.52 10.03 -28.22
CA ALA A 311 -8.00 11.34 -28.62
C ALA A 311 -8.83 11.26 -29.92
N GLU A 312 -8.40 10.48 -30.89
CA GLU A 312 -9.12 10.27 -32.16
C GLU A 312 -10.48 9.59 -31.94
N VAL A 313 -10.51 8.53 -31.13
CA VAL A 313 -11.76 7.81 -30.80
C VAL A 313 -12.75 8.74 -30.09
N ARG A 314 -12.30 9.52 -29.10
CA ARG A 314 -13.15 10.49 -28.40
C ARG A 314 -13.72 11.54 -29.35
N ARG A 315 -12.89 12.07 -30.25
CA ARG A 315 -13.32 13.02 -31.29
C ARG A 315 -14.37 12.41 -32.21
N THR A 316 -14.14 11.18 -32.66
CA THR A 316 -15.02 10.46 -33.60
C THR A 316 -16.37 10.11 -32.96
N LEU A 317 -16.37 9.72 -31.68
CA LEU A 317 -17.57 9.32 -30.94
C LEU A 317 -18.30 10.49 -30.26
N GLY A 318 -17.77 11.72 -30.32
CA GLY A 318 -18.39 12.89 -29.69
C GLY A 318 -18.37 12.85 -28.15
N LEU A 319 -17.45 12.09 -27.56
CA LEU A 319 -17.28 11.97 -26.12
C LEU A 319 -16.35 13.11 -25.64
N GLY A 320 -16.95 14.27 -25.37
CA GLY A 320 -16.30 15.46 -24.81
C GLY A 320 -16.36 15.46 -23.29
#